data_AF-A0A7H9DRQ0-F1
#
_entry.id   AF-A0A7H9DRQ0-F1
#
_cell.length_a   1.000
_cell.length_b   1.000
_cell.length_c   1.000
_cell.angle_alpha   90.00
_cell.angle_beta   90.00
_cell.angle_gamma   90.00
#
_symmetry.space_group_name_H-M   'P 1'
#
loop_
_entity.id
_entity.type
_entity.pdbx_description
1 polymer ?
#
loop_
_entity_poly.entity_id
_entity_poly.type
_entity_poly.pdbx_seq_one_letter_code
_entity_poly.pdbx_strand_id
1 'polypeptide(L)'
;MGRIDKKEIIDKGTSFEPCSSTIYQYYGSGAGYRTERYGIRKVISEPIHQLNFPNFSGLIVVRFVINCKYEIGYFRIKAVDQDYKKVEISDDLQKKIVAIVQQLNDWNGKNVDSYYQIQIKLKNGKVEDIF
;
A
#
# COMPACT_ATOMS: atom_id res chain seq x y z
N MET A 1 -12.18 11.44 10.10
CA MET A 1 -12.20 11.28 8.63
C MET A 1 -10.96 11.94 8.05
N GLY A 2 -10.29 11.32 7.07
CA GLY A 2 -9.18 11.95 6.35
C GLY A 2 -9.65 12.50 5.00
N ARG A 3 -9.24 13.72 4.64
CA ARG A 3 -9.42 14.22 3.27
C ARG A 3 -8.33 13.61 2.37
N ILE A 4 -8.74 13.10 1.21
CA ILE A 4 -7.82 12.55 0.21
C ILE A 4 -7.15 13.73 -0.52
N ASP A 5 -5.88 14.00 -0.23
CA ASP A 5 -5.07 14.83 -1.12
C ASP A 5 -4.84 14.09 -2.46
N LYS A 6 -5.52 14.50 -3.53
CA LYS A 6 -5.44 13.85 -4.84
C LYS A 6 -4.08 14.04 -5.53
N LYS A 7 -3.24 14.99 -5.09
CA LYS A 7 -1.94 15.26 -5.71
C LYS A 7 -0.95 14.11 -5.52
N GLU A 8 -1.02 13.45 -4.37
CA GLU A 8 -0.11 12.37 -3.96
C GLU A 8 -0.50 10.98 -4.49
N ILE A 9 -1.61 10.87 -5.24
CA ILE A 9 -2.09 9.60 -5.78
C ILE A 9 -1.17 9.13 -6.91
N ILE A 10 -0.68 7.89 -6.82
CA ILE A 10 0.24 7.29 -7.78
C ILE A 10 -0.52 6.68 -8.96
N ASP A 11 -1.64 6.00 -8.69
CA ASP A 11 -2.48 5.30 -9.68
C ASP A 11 -3.52 6.23 -10.34
N LYS A 12 -3.10 7.43 -10.74
CA LYS A 12 -3.98 8.37 -11.46
C LYS A 12 -4.41 7.76 -12.80
N GLY A 13 -5.70 7.88 -13.10
CA GLY A 13 -6.28 7.41 -14.36
C GLY A 13 -6.78 5.97 -14.35
N THR A 14 -6.74 5.28 -13.20
CA THR A 14 -7.47 4.02 -13.02
C THR A 14 -8.98 4.28 -12.89
N SER A 15 -9.79 3.26 -13.12
CA SER A 15 -11.25 3.30 -12.91
C SER A 15 -11.67 3.22 -11.44
N PHE A 16 -10.73 3.30 -10.50
CA PHE A 16 -11.02 3.17 -9.09
C PHE A 16 -11.78 4.40 -8.58
N GLU A 17 -12.94 4.15 -7.96
CA GLU A 17 -13.75 5.18 -7.33
C GLU A 17 -14.18 4.75 -5.91
N PRO A 18 -14.07 5.65 -4.92
CA PRO A 18 -14.65 5.41 -3.60
C PRO A 18 -16.19 5.42 -3.69
N CYS A 19 -16.84 4.58 -2.89
CA CYS A 19 -18.29 4.55 -2.81
C CYS A 19 -18.87 5.76 -2.03
N SER A 20 -18.05 6.43 -1.23
CA SER A 20 -18.44 7.54 -0.37
C SER A 20 -17.37 8.63 -0.35
N SER A 21 -17.79 9.84 0.02
CA SER A 21 -16.85 10.94 0.36
C SER A 21 -16.09 10.68 1.67
N THR A 22 -16.57 9.72 2.47
CA THR A 22 -15.99 9.34 3.76
C THR A 22 -15.13 8.10 3.61
N ILE A 23 -13.85 8.22 3.96
CA ILE A 23 -12.95 7.08 4.12
C ILE A 23 -12.63 6.87 5.60
N TYR A 24 -12.95 5.68 6.09
CA TYR A 24 -12.69 5.27 7.45
C TYR A 24 -11.22 4.87 7.65
N GLN A 25 -10.72 4.97 8.88
CA GLN A 25 -9.43 4.35 9.23
C GLN A 25 -9.61 2.83 9.33
N TYR A 26 -8.55 2.08 9.05
CA TYR A 26 -8.61 0.62 8.95
C TYR A 26 -9.19 -0.05 10.21
N TYR A 27 -8.82 0.44 11.41
CA TYR A 27 -9.30 -0.07 12.70
C TYR A 27 -10.83 0.01 12.91
N GLY A 28 -11.54 0.90 12.20
CA GLY A 28 -12.98 1.13 12.41
C GLY A 28 -13.90 0.38 11.44
N SER A 29 -13.35 -0.27 10.42
CA SER A 29 -14.13 -0.76 9.27
C SER A 29 -14.31 -2.28 9.24
N GLY A 30 -13.44 -3.03 9.94
CA GLY A 30 -13.37 -4.48 9.78
C GLY A 30 -12.89 -4.92 8.38
N ALA A 31 -12.40 -3.98 7.56
CA ALA A 31 -11.81 -4.29 6.27
C ALA A 31 -10.44 -4.94 6.44
N GLY A 32 -10.19 -5.98 5.67
CA GLY A 32 -8.98 -6.78 5.75
C GLY A 32 -8.79 -7.66 4.53
N TYR A 33 -7.72 -8.44 4.58
CA TYR A 33 -7.45 -9.51 3.62
C TYR A 33 -7.92 -10.83 4.25
N ARG A 34 -8.65 -11.68 3.52
CA ARG A 34 -9.29 -12.87 4.15
C ARG A 34 -8.31 -13.81 4.84
N THR A 35 -7.12 -13.93 4.26
CA THR A 35 -6.02 -14.77 4.76
C THR A 35 -4.95 -13.94 5.48
N GLU A 36 -5.31 -12.73 5.88
CA GLU A 36 -4.49 -11.77 6.63
C GLU A 36 -3.10 -11.58 6.01
N ARG A 37 -2.07 -11.37 6.85
CA ARG A 37 -0.69 -11.16 6.42
C ARG A 37 -0.13 -12.34 5.63
N TYR A 38 -0.56 -13.57 5.93
CA TYR A 38 -0.10 -14.76 5.21
C TYR A 38 -0.49 -14.68 3.73
N GLY A 39 -1.77 -14.37 3.46
CA GLY A 39 -2.28 -14.20 2.11
C GLY A 39 -1.59 -13.09 1.34
N ILE A 40 -1.42 -11.94 1.98
CA ILE A 40 -0.73 -10.80 1.38
C ILE A 40 0.69 -11.21 0.97
N ARG A 41 1.48 -11.75 1.92
CA ARG A 41 2.87 -12.16 1.67
C ARG A 41 2.96 -13.23 0.57
N LYS A 42 2.01 -14.17 0.52
CA LYS A 42 1.98 -15.20 -0.53
C LYS A 42 1.90 -14.61 -1.94
N VAL A 43 1.21 -13.49 -2.11
CA VAL A 43 1.05 -12.83 -3.42
C VAL A 43 2.23 -11.91 -3.72
N ILE A 44 2.61 -11.05 -2.77
CA ILE A 44 3.52 -9.93 -3.07
C ILE A 44 4.98 -10.16 -2.67
N SER A 45 5.29 -11.15 -1.82
CA SER A 45 6.65 -11.28 -1.27
C SER A 45 7.68 -11.47 -2.36
N GLU A 46 7.53 -12.51 -3.18
CA GLU A 46 8.48 -12.82 -4.26
C GLU A 46 8.68 -11.63 -5.23
N PRO A 47 7.64 -11.04 -5.84
CA PRO A 47 7.84 -9.92 -6.77
C PRO A 47 8.43 -8.67 -6.09
N ILE A 48 8.15 -8.42 -4.81
CA ILE A 48 8.79 -7.32 -4.07
C ILE A 48 10.29 -7.59 -3.85
N HIS A 49 10.69 -8.84 -3.56
CA HIS A 49 12.11 -9.19 -3.40
C HIS A 49 12.91 -9.08 -4.71
N GLN A 50 12.24 -9.16 -5.87
CA GLN A 50 12.85 -9.00 -7.18
C GLN A 50 13.06 -7.53 -7.59
N LEU A 51 12.49 -6.57 -6.85
CA LEU A 51 12.73 -5.15 -7.09
C LEU A 51 14.14 -4.74 -6.65
N ASN A 52 14.71 -3.77 -7.37
CA ASN A 52 15.96 -3.14 -6.99
C ASN A 52 15.71 -1.94 -6.06
N PHE A 53 16.29 -1.98 -4.86
CA PHE A 53 16.25 -0.90 -3.87
C PHE A 53 17.68 -0.36 -3.64
N PRO A 54 18.15 0.63 -4.40
CA PRO A 54 19.57 1.01 -4.44
C PRO A 54 20.10 1.48 -3.07
N ASN A 55 20.80 0.60 -2.35
CA ASN A 55 21.34 0.83 -1.01
C ASN A 55 20.35 1.42 0.01
N PHE A 56 19.04 1.18 -0.18
CA PHE A 56 18.02 1.73 0.70
C PHE A 56 17.94 0.95 2.02
N SER A 57 17.94 1.67 3.14
CA SER A 57 17.73 1.12 4.47
C SER A 57 16.69 1.98 5.18
N GLY A 58 15.60 1.36 5.64
CA GLY A 58 14.48 2.09 6.20
C GLY A 58 13.15 1.39 5.98
N LEU A 59 12.08 2.17 5.92
CA LEU A 59 10.71 1.70 5.83
C LEU A 59 9.98 2.38 4.66
N ILE A 60 9.35 1.58 3.82
CA ILE A 60 8.44 2.04 2.78
C ILE A 60 7.01 1.69 3.21
N VAL A 61 6.15 2.68 3.33
CA VAL A 61 4.74 2.53 3.70
C VAL A 61 3.88 2.80 2.47
N VAL A 62 3.21 1.74 1.99
CA VAL A 62 2.24 1.80 0.91
C VAL A 62 0.85 1.93 1.52
N ARG A 63 0.19 3.06 1.33
CA ARG A 63 -1.18 3.30 1.80
C ARG A 63 -2.13 3.37 0.61
N PHE A 64 -3.28 2.73 0.73
CA PHE A 64 -4.32 2.73 -0.30
C PHE A 64 -5.71 2.67 0.34
N VAL A 65 -6.74 2.75 -0.50
CA VAL A 65 -8.14 2.68 -0.12
C VAL A 65 -8.70 1.35 -0.63
N ILE A 66 -9.39 0.63 0.24
CA ILE A 66 -10.30 -0.46 -0.12
C ILE A 66 -11.70 0.16 -0.17
N ASN A 67 -12.38 0.12 -1.30
CA ASN A 67 -13.75 0.65 -1.41
C ASN A 67 -14.81 -0.37 -0.95
N CYS A 68 -16.07 0.04 -0.90
CA CYS A 68 -17.19 -0.82 -0.53
C CYS A 68 -17.40 -2.04 -1.46
N LYS A 69 -16.74 -2.08 -2.63
CA LYS A 69 -16.75 -3.18 -3.59
C LYS A 69 -15.52 -4.09 -3.49
N TYR A 70 -14.67 -3.87 -2.48
CA TYR A 70 -13.43 -4.61 -2.26
C TYR A 70 -12.35 -4.37 -3.34
N GLU A 71 -12.50 -3.32 -4.13
CA GLU A 71 -11.48 -2.84 -5.07
C GLU A 71 -10.46 -1.99 -4.31
N ILE A 72 -9.23 -1.91 -4.83
CA ILE A 72 -8.15 -1.11 -4.22
C ILE A 72 -7.62 -0.03 -5.16
N GLY A 73 -7.33 1.14 -4.60
CA GLY A 73 -6.81 2.27 -5.35
C GLY A 73 -6.43 3.46 -4.48
N TYR A 74 -6.13 4.59 -5.12
CA TYR A 74 -5.66 5.82 -4.47
C TYR A 74 -4.38 5.60 -3.66
N PHE A 75 -3.45 4.88 -4.28
CA PHE A 75 -2.18 4.50 -3.70
C PHE A 75 -1.31 5.71 -3.43
N ARG A 76 -0.62 5.68 -2.29
CA ARG A 76 0.41 6.63 -1.89
C ARG A 76 1.54 5.88 -1.24
N ILE A 77 2.75 6.37 -1.45
CA ILE A 77 3.93 5.82 -0.82
C ILE A 77 4.64 6.91 -0.01
N LYS A 78 5.02 6.56 1.21
CA LYS A 78 5.94 7.33 2.03
C LYS A 78 7.13 6.44 2.37
N ALA A 79 8.33 7.00 2.32
CA ALA A 79 9.53 6.30 2.74
C ALA A 79 10.24 7.10 3.84
N VAL A 80 10.82 6.39 4.79
CA VAL A 80 11.70 6.94 5.82
C VAL A 80 12.98 6.12 5.89
N ASP A 81 14.11 6.75 6.21
CA ASP A 81 15.37 6.06 6.48
C ASP A 81 15.40 5.42 7.88
N GLN A 82 16.56 4.90 8.29
CA GLN A 82 16.75 4.29 9.61
C GLN A 82 16.62 5.27 10.79
N ASP A 83 16.79 6.57 10.54
CA ASP A 83 16.59 7.65 11.51
C ASP A 83 15.14 8.18 11.49
N TYR A 84 14.24 7.52 10.77
CA TYR A 84 12.86 7.95 10.52
C TYR A 84 12.73 9.31 9.81
N LYS A 85 13.79 9.76 9.12
CA LYS A 85 13.72 10.97 8.30
C LYS A 85 13.05 10.63 6.98
N LYS A 86 12.15 11.51 6.52
CA LYS A 86 11.48 11.36 5.23
C LYS A 86 12.52 11.32 4.13
N VAL A 87 12.39 10.33 3.25
CA VAL A 87 13.21 10.17 2.05
C VAL A 87 12.31 9.93 0.85
N GLU A 88 12.80 10.26 -0.34
CA GLU A 88 12.10 10.04 -1.59
C GLU A 88 12.64 8.78 -2.26
N ILE A 89 11.74 8.02 -2.88
CA ILE A 89 12.09 6.91 -3.76
C ILE A 89 11.60 7.25 -5.18
N SER A 90 12.28 6.74 -6.19
CA SER A 90 11.98 7.10 -7.58
C SER A 90 10.53 6.76 -7.99
N ASP A 91 9.96 7.57 -8.87
CA ASP A 91 8.60 7.35 -9.39
C ASP A 91 8.44 5.98 -10.06
N ASP A 92 9.50 5.48 -10.73
CA ASP A 92 9.53 4.15 -11.31
C ASP A 92 9.39 3.06 -10.24
N LEU A 93 10.15 3.16 -9.14
CA LEU A 93 10.05 2.21 -8.04
C LEU A 93 8.67 2.28 -7.36
N GLN A 94 8.13 3.49 -7.17
CA GLN A 94 6.78 3.67 -6.65
C GLN A 94 5.73 2.95 -7.51
N LYS A 95 5.77 3.15 -8.83
CA LYS A 95 4.85 2.51 -9.78
C LYS A 95 4.97 0.99 -9.76
N LYS A 96 6.19 0.45 -9.71
CA LYS A 96 6.43 -1.00 -9.60
C LYS A 96 5.86 -1.59 -8.32
N ILE A 97 6.07 -0.93 -7.18
CA ILE A 97 5.48 -1.35 -5.90
C ILE A 97 3.95 -1.34 -5.98
N VAL A 98 3.35 -0.27 -6.51
CA VAL A 98 1.89 -0.17 -6.67
C VAL A 98 1.35 -1.29 -7.57
N ALA A 99 1.99 -1.55 -8.72
CA ALA A 99 1.57 -2.60 -9.64
C ALA A 99 1.60 -3.99 -9.00
N ILE A 100 2.55 -4.26 -8.09
CA ILE A 100 2.60 -5.51 -7.34
C ILE A 100 1.48 -5.57 -6.30
N VAL A 101 1.26 -4.50 -5.54
CA VAL A 101 0.19 -4.48 -4.52
C VAL A 101 -1.20 -4.57 -5.15
N GLN A 102 -1.39 -4.06 -6.37
CA GLN A 102 -2.62 -4.21 -7.15
C GLN A 102 -2.99 -5.67 -7.50
N GLN A 103 -2.07 -6.63 -7.34
CA GLN A 103 -2.36 -8.06 -7.54
C GLN A 103 -3.18 -8.67 -6.39
N LEU A 104 -3.28 -7.98 -5.25
CA LEU A 104 -4.09 -8.40 -4.11
C LEU A 104 -5.58 -8.21 -4.41
N ASN A 105 -6.33 -9.31 -4.43
CA ASN A 105 -7.75 -9.32 -4.79
C ASN A 105 -8.67 -10.03 -3.77
N ASP A 106 -8.11 -10.61 -2.70
CA ASP A 106 -8.86 -11.37 -1.69
C ASP A 106 -9.25 -10.52 -0.46
N TRP A 107 -9.80 -9.34 -0.73
CA TRP A 107 -10.25 -8.39 0.30
C TRP A 107 -11.65 -8.75 0.84
N ASN A 108 -11.90 -8.40 2.09
CA ASN A 108 -13.19 -8.53 2.77
C ASN A 108 -13.41 -7.38 3.76
N GLY A 109 -14.62 -7.25 4.30
CA GLY A 109 -14.94 -6.24 5.31
C GLY A 109 -16.40 -5.83 5.31
N LYS A 110 -16.69 -4.71 5.97
CA LYS A 110 -17.98 -4.02 5.84
C LYS A 110 -18.01 -3.27 4.50
N ASN A 111 -19.20 -3.07 3.93
CA ASN A 111 -19.44 -2.30 2.70
C ASN A 111 -19.18 -0.79 2.89
N VAL A 112 -17.97 -0.41 3.30
CA VAL A 112 -17.53 0.97 3.56
C VAL A 112 -16.13 1.17 3.00
N ASP A 113 -15.82 2.39 2.57
CA ASP A 113 -14.48 2.74 2.13
C ASP A 113 -13.54 2.88 3.33
N SER A 114 -12.36 2.28 3.24
CA SER A 114 -11.38 2.30 4.33
C SER A 114 -9.96 2.39 3.82
N TYR A 115 -9.10 3.02 4.60
CA TYR A 115 -7.66 2.94 4.34
C TYR A 115 -7.12 1.57 4.73
N TYR A 116 -6.09 1.13 4.03
CA TYR A 116 -5.22 0.02 4.42
C TYR A 116 -3.76 0.41 4.16
N GLN A 117 -2.82 -0.25 4.83
CA GLN A 117 -1.41 -0.02 4.59
C GLN A 117 -0.60 -1.31 4.65
N ILE A 118 0.43 -1.38 3.82
CA ILE A 118 1.45 -2.42 3.82
C ILE A 118 2.80 -1.73 4.04
N GLN A 119 3.61 -2.29 4.91
CA GLN A 119 4.93 -1.78 5.23
C GLN A 119 5.99 -2.74 4.75
N ILE A 120 7.00 -2.22 4.05
CA ILE A 120 8.16 -2.97 3.56
C ILE A 120 9.38 -2.45 4.30
N LYS A 121 9.99 -3.29 5.12
CA LYS A 121 11.23 -2.96 5.85
C LYS A 121 12.42 -3.42 5.03
N LEU A 122 13.39 -2.54 4.87
CA LEU A 122 14.59 -2.81 4.09
C LEU A 122 15.87 -2.54 4.88
N LYS A 123 16.90 -3.32 4.58
CA LYS A 123 18.26 -3.13 5.05
C LYS A 123 19.24 -3.38 3.92
N ASN A 124 20.04 -2.38 3.59
CA ASN A 124 21.05 -2.40 2.53
C ASN A 124 20.48 -2.89 1.19
N GLY A 125 19.31 -2.38 0.82
CA GLY A 125 18.60 -2.73 -0.41
C GLY A 125 17.92 -4.10 -0.43
N LYS A 126 17.96 -4.84 0.68
CA LYS A 126 17.29 -6.13 0.82
C LYS A 126 16.03 -5.98 1.66
N VAL A 127 14.96 -6.67 1.26
CA VAL A 127 13.72 -6.75 2.02
C VAL A 127 13.96 -7.62 3.25
N GLU A 128 13.75 -7.07 4.45
CA GLU A 128 13.81 -7.81 5.71
C GLU A 128 12.44 -8.35 6.12
N ASP A 129 11.37 -7.57 5.91
CA ASP A 129 10.00 -7.95 6.27
C ASP A 129 8.96 -7.15 5.47
N ILE A 130 7.75 -7.69 5.38
CA ILE A 130 6.55 -7.08 4.79
C ILE A 130 5.38 -7.27 5.77
N PHE A 131 4.70 -6.24 6.26
CA PHE A 131 3.68 -6.36 7.32
C PHE A 131 2.50 -5.41 7.24
#